data_AF-A0AAV0MNG6-F1
#
_entry.id   AF-A0AAV0MNG6-F1
#
_cell.length_a   1.000
_cell.length_b   1.000
_cell.length_c   1.000
_cell.angle_alpha   90.00
_cell.angle_beta   90.00
_cell.angle_gamma   90.00
#
_symmetry.space_group_name_H-M   'P 1'
#
loop_
_entity.id
_entity.type
_entity.pdbx_description
1 polymer ?
#
loop_
_entity_poly.entity_id
_entity_poly.type
_entity_poly.pdbx_seq_one_letter_code
_entity_poly.pdbx_strand_id
1 'polypeptide(L)' 'MKRHVGENAELQVIKNAGHAFNVEKPKEFVKLLRTFLVDSYSSKLPASGNDSNPNHKHTEECNGTATASH' A
#
# COMPACT_ATOMS: atom_id res chain seq x y z
N MET A 1 1.72 -20.96 -2.02
CA MET A 1 0.98 -19.87 -2.70
C MET A 1 1.47 -18.45 -2.37
N LYS A 2 2.15 -18.17 -1.24
CA LYS A 2 2.69 -16.83 -0.96
C LYS A 2 3.92 -16.39 -1.78
N ARG A 3 4.50 -17.27 -2.60
CA ARG A 3 5.82 -17.05 -3.22
C ARG A 3 5.85 -16.04 -4.37
N HIS A 4 4.70 -15.56 -4.86
CA HIS A 4 4.62 -14.63 -6.00
C HIS A 4 3.71 -13.42 -5.75
N VAL A 5 3.21 -13.26 -4.52
CA VAL A 5 2.41 -12.10 -4.16
C VAL A 5 3.42 -11.04 -3.71
N GLY A 6 3.54 -9.95 -4.47
CA GLY A 6 4.46 -8.86 -4.17
C GLY A 6 4.08 -8.12 -2.88
N GLU A 7 4.98 -7.30 -2.37
CA GLU A 7 4.85 -6.61 -1.07
C GLU A 7 3.59 -5.73 -0.95
N ASN A 8 3.02 -5.29 -2.07
CA ASN A 8 1.83 -4.45 -2.12
C ASN A 8 0.50 -5.23 -2.23
N ALA A 9 0.51 -6.54 -2.02
CA ALA A 9 -0.68 -7.36 -2.15
C ALA A 9 -0.96 -8.15 -0.86
N GLU A 10 -2.25 -8.24 -0.51
CA GLU A 10 -2.73 -8.90 0.70
C GLU A 10 -3.57 -10.13 0.33
N LEU A 11 -3.27 -11.27 0.95
CA LEU A 11 -4.03 -12.51 0.77
C LEU A 11 -4.89 -12.79 2.00
N GLN A 12 -6.21 -12.65 1.85
CA GLN A 12 -7.21 -12.92 2.88
C GLN A 12 -8.01 -14.18 2.53
N VAL A 13 -8.30 -15.02 3.53
CA VAL A 13 -9.07 -16.27 3.36
C VAL A 13 -10.41 -16.14 4.05
N ILE A 14 -11.49 -16.25 3.29
CA ILE A 14 -12.85 -16.38 3.81
C ILE A 14 -13.09 -17.87 4.08
N LYS A 15 -13.14 -18.25 5.36
CA LYS A 15 -13.28 -19.66 5.77
C LYS A 15 -14.73 -20.14 5.56
N ASN A 16 -14.88 -21.45 5.37
CA ASN A 16 -16.18 -22.12 5.23
C ASN A 16 -17.04 -21.51 4.11
N ALA A 17 -16.40 -21.20 2.99
CA ALA A 17 -17.05 -20.74 1.78
C ALA A 17 -16.61 -21.63 0.62
N GLY A 18 -17.55 -21.92 -0.28
CA GLY A 18 -17.35 -22.66 -1.51
C GLY A 18 -16.87 -21.76 -2.64
N HIS A 19 -17.15 -22.19 -3.86
CA HIS A 19 -16.68 -21.52 -5.07
C HIS A 19 -17.33 -20.14 -5.24
N ALA A 20 -18.57 -19.96 -4.75
CA ALA A 20 -19.33 -18.72 -4.84
C ALA A 20 -19.31 -17.94 -3.52
N PHE A 21 -18.13 -17.78 -2.92
CA PHE A 21 -17.95 -17.15 -1.60
C PHE A 21 -18.53 -15.73 -1.50
N ASN A 22 -18.62 -14.98 -2.60
CA ASN A 22 -19.23 -13.65 -2.64
C ASN A 22 -20.76 -13.69 -2.42
N VAL A 23 -21.42 -14.78 -2.78
CA VAL A 23 -22.85 -15.01 -2.53
C VAL A 23 -23.08 -15.69 -1.18
N GLU A 24 -22.19 -16.60 -0.79
CA GLU A 24 -22.28 -17.35 0.47
C GLU A 24 -21.93 -16.49 1.69
N LYS A 25 -20.95 -15.59 1.56
CA LYS A 25 -20.42 -14.72 2.62
C LYS A 25 -20.36 -13.25 2.18
N PRO A 26 -21.49 -12.65 1.73
CA PRO A 26 -21.49 -11.33 1.09
C PRO A 26 -20.97 -10.23 2.03
N LYS A 27 -21.29 -10.31 3.33
CA LYS A 27 -20.86 -9.32 4.32
C LYS A 27 -19.35 -9.33 4.56
N GLU A 28 -18.76 -10.53 4.69
CA GLU A 28 -17.30 -10.66 4.88
C GLU A 28 -16.54 -10.24 3.62
N PHE A 29 -17.03 -10.66 2.44
CA PHE A 29 -16.46 -10.25 1.17
C PHE A 29 -16.48 -8.73 0.98
N VAL A 30 -17.64 -8.09 1.17
CA VAL A 30 -17.78 -6.63 1.00
C VAL A 30 -16.92 -5.88 2.02
N LYS A 31 -16.78 -6.39 3.25
CA LYS A 31 -15.89 -5.78 4.25
C LYS A 31 -14.42 -5.79 3.78
N LEU A 32 -13.93 -6.95 3.35
CA LEU A 32 -12.56 -7.08 2.85
C LEU A 32 -12.31 -6.19 1.63
N LEU A 33 -13.26 -6.19 0.69
CA LEU A 33 -13.18 -5.36 -0.51
C LEU A 33 -13.15 -3.87 -0.17
N ARG A 34 -14.03 -3.43 0.75
CA ARG A 34 -14.09 -2.03 1.18
C ARG A 34 -12.79 -1.61 1.89
N THR A 35 -12.27 -2.43 2.79
CA THR A 35 -11.02 -2.11 3.50
C THR A 35 -9.84 -2.01 2.53
N PHE A 36 -9.76 -2.89 1.53
CA PHE A 36 -8.73 -2.82 0.49
C PHE A 36 -8.88 -1.58 -0.43
N LEU A 37 -10.12 -1.19 -0.77
CA LEU A 37 -10.36 -0.11 -1.73
C LEU A 37 -10.46 1.28 -1.10
N VAL A 38 -10.80 1.41 0.17
CA VAL A 38 -11.09 2.70 0.81
C VAL A 38 -10.13 2.97 1.96
N ASP A 39 -10.01 2.04 2.90
CA ASP A 39 -9.20 2.26 4.10
C ASP A 39 -7.70 2.27 3.78
N SER A 40 -7.28 1.51 2.76
CA SER A 40 -5.89 1.53 2.25
C SER A 40 -5.47 2.86 1.62
N TYR A 41 -6.43 3.70 1.22
CA TYR A 41 -6.15 5.02 0.63
C TYR A 41 -6.24 6.14 1.68
N SER A 42 -7.08 5.98 2.71
CA SER A 42 -7.17 6.95 3.81
C SER A 42 -5.91 7.02 4.68
N SER A 43 -5.13 5.93 4.80
CA SER A 43 -3.87 5.93 5.53
C SER A 43 -2.68 6.51 4.76
N LYS A 44 -2.84 6.80 3.45
CA LYS A 44 -1.79 7.39 2.60
C LYS A 44 -1.87 8.89 2.45
N LEU A 45 -2.87 9.58 3.01
CA LEU A 45 -2.78 11.04 3.11
C LEU A 45 -1.65 11.37 4.09
N PRO A 46 -0.60 12.10 3.67
CA PRO A 46 0.31 12.68 4.65
C PRO A 46 -0.54 13.54 5.58
N ALA A 47 -0.38 13.33 6.88
CA ALA A 47 -0.97 14.21 7.88
C ALA A 47 -0.70 15.66 7.45
N SER A 48 -1.77 16.39 7.15
CA SER A 48 -1.71 17.80 6.75
C SER A 48 -0.78 18.54 7.70
N GLY A 49 0.26 19.16 7.13
CA GLY A 49 1.38 19.74 7.85
C GLY A 49 0.97 20.73 8.93
N ASN A 50 1.56 20.56 10.11
CA ASN A 50 1.82 21.65 11.02
C ASN A 50 3.12 22.32 10.58
N ASP A 51 3.02 23.26 9.62
CA ASP A 51 4.08 24.19 9.29
C ASP A 51 4.31 25.15 10.48
N SER A 52 5.24 24.79 11.35
CA SER A 52 5.99 25.75 12.15
C SER A 52 7.47 25.54 11.88
N ASN A 53 7.95 26.18 10.82
CA ASN A 53 9.36 26.35 10.50
C ASN A 53 10.04 27.18 11.62
N PRO A 54 11.22 26.76 12.10
CA PRO A 54 12.38 27.54 11.70
C PRO A 54 13.61 26.68 11.39
N ASN A 55 14.10 26.83 10.16
CA ASN A 55 15.50 26.79 9.76
C ASN A 55 16.16 25.39 9.73
N HIS A 56 16.30 24.78 8.54
CA HIS A 56 17.63 24.36 8.06
C HIS A 56 17.69 24.06 6.54
N LYS A 57 18.29 25.02 5.82
CA LYS A 57 19.17 24.94 4.64
C LYS A 57 19.02 23.77 3.64
N HIS A 58 18.58 24.14 2.44
CA HIS A 58 18.76 23.41 1.18
C HIS A 58 20.24 23.31 0.82
N THR A 59 20.72 22.10 0.54
CA THR A 59 21.92 21.85 -0.29
C THR A 59 21.57 20.79 -1.32
N GLU A 60 21.35 21.24 -2.56
CA GLU A 60 21.50 20.41 -3.75
C GLU A 60 22.96 19.98 -3.87
N GLU A 61 23.20 18.69 -4.00
CA GLU A 61 24.44 18.17 -4.57
C GLU A 61 24.10 17.06 -5.56
N CYS A 62 23.92 17.45 -6.83
CA CYS A 62 24.01 16.54 -7.95
C CYS A 62 25.48 16.25 -8.20
N ASN A 63 25.92 14.99 -8.13
CA ASN A 63 27.18 14.55 -8.74
C ASN A 63 27.01 13.13 -9.29
N GLY A 64 26.87 13.04 -10.62
CA GLY A 64 26.86 11.77 -11.34
C GLY A 64 28.27 11.22 -11.55
N THR A 65 28.41 9.90 -11.60
CA THR A 65 29.44 9.22 -12.41
C THR A 65 28.98 7.79 -12.66
N ALA A 66 28.59 7.49 -13.91
CA ALA A 66 28.45 6.12 -14.38
C ALA A 66 29.81 5.70 -14.96
N THR A 67 30.46 4.70 -14.37
CA THR A 67 31.61 4.03 -14.97
C THR A 67 31.16 2.65 -15.46
N ALA A 68 31.15 2.48 -16.78
CA ALA A 68 31.09 1.18 -17.42
C ALA A 68 32.52 0.67 -17.59
N SER A 69 32.83 -0.51 -17.03
CA SER A 69 34.10 -1.20 -17.28
C SER A 69 33.87 -2.35 -18.25
N HIS A 70 34.80 -2.43 -19.20
CA HIS A 70 34.89 -3.34 -20.33
C HIS A 70 35.36 -4.74 -19.90
#